data_AF-A0AAW5EAV1-F1
#
_entry.id   AF-A0AAW5EAV1-F1
#
_cell.length_a   1.000
_cell.length_b   1.000
_cell.length_c   1.000
_cell.angle_alpha   90.00
_cell.angle_beta   90.00
_cell.angle_gamma   90.00
#
_symmetry.space_group_name_H-M   'P 1'
#
loop_
_entity.id
_entity.type
_entity.pdbx_description
1 polymer ?
#
loop_
_entity_poly.entity_id
_entity_poly.type
_entity_poly.pdbx_seq_one_letter_code
_entity_poly.pdbx_strand_id
1 'polypeptide(L)'
;LSICQVDVGNEILQIVCGAQNVAQGQFVAVALKGALMPNGMEIKEAKLRGVDSCGMLCSSTELGFEKINDGIMLLDDSIGKLELGKALNSYEIFNDGLIEVELTPNRGDCLSIYGIARDLAVALN
;
A
#
# COMPACT_ATOMS: atom_id res chain seq x y z
N LEU A 1 -10.10 3.74 -20.19
CA LEU A 1 -8.91 4.58 -19.87
C LEU A 1 -9.44 5.93 -19.49
N SER A 2 -9.11 6.36 -18.28
CA SER A 2 -9.51 7.63 -17.69
C SER A 2 -8.26 8.48 -17.50
N ILE A 3 -8.36 9.77 -17.78
CA ILE A 3 -7.30 10.73 -17.50
C ILE A 3 -7.61 11.32 -16.13
N CYS A 4 -6.74 11.04 -15.16
CA CYS A 4 -6.90 11.47 -13.78
C CYS A 4 -5.94 12.61 -13.48
N GLN A 5 -6.44 13.63 -12.78
CA GLN A 5 -5.62 14.66 -12.16
C GLN A 5 -5.46 14.27 -10.69
N VAL A 6 -4.23 13.96 -10.29
CA VAL A 6 -3.93 13.36 -8.98
C VAL A 6 -3.05 14.30 -8.20
N ASP A 7 -3.51 14.73 -7.03
CA ASP A 7 -2.74 15.57 -6.12
C ASP A 7 -1.81 14.68 -5.28
N VAL A 8 -0.51 14.92 -5.39
CA VAL A 8 0.53 14.20 -4.65
C VAL A 8 1.12 15.04 -3.51
N GLY A 9 0.38 16.06 -3.06
CA GLY A 9 0.71 16.96 -1.95
C GLY A 9 1.52 18.19 -2.38
N ASN A 10 2.50 18.02 -3.27
CA ASN A 10 3.32 19.11 -3.77
C ASN A 10 2.87 19.66 -5.13
N GLU A 11 2.30 18.80 -5.98
CA GLU A 11 1.87 19.14 -7.33
C GLU A 11 0.70 18.25 -7.77
N ILE A 12 0.00 18.68 -8.82
CA ILE A 12 -1.06 17.90 -9.46
C ILE A 12 -0.47 17.25 -10.70
N LEU A 13 -0.49 15.92 -10.74
CA LEU A 13 0.03 15.11 -11.83
C LEU A 13 -1.08 14.54 -12.69
N GLN A 14 -0.86 14.54 -14.01
CA GLN A 14 -1.71 13.81 -14.94
C GLN A 14 -1.29 12.34 -15.00
N ILE A 15 -2.20 11.44 -14.66
CA ILE A 15 -1.98 9.99 -14.69
C ILE A 15 -3.11 9.33 -15.45
N VAL A 16 -2.77 8.49 -16.43
CA VAL A 16 -3.75 7.72 -17.20
C VAL A 16 -3.98 6.38 -16.52
N CYS A 17 -5.21 6.11 -16.08
CA CYS A 17 -5.56 4.86 -15.41
C CYS A 17 -6.56 4.04 -16.24
N GLY A 18 -6.40 2.72 -16.21
CA GLY A 18 -7.31 1.75 -16.85
C GLY A 18 -8.32 1.10 -15.91
N ALA A 19 -8.19 1.29 -14.60
CA ALA A 19 -9.02 0.61 -13.61
C ALA A 19 -10.47 1.12 -13.65
N GLN A 20 -11.43 0.21 -13.43
CA GLN A 20 -12.86 0.54 -13.47
C GLN A 20 -13.34 1.26 -12.21
N ASN A 21 -12.65 1.08 -11.09
CA ASN A 21 -13.00 1.64 -9.79
C ASN A 21 -12.43 3.05 -9.53
N VAL A 22 -11.82 3.68 -10.54
CA VAL A 22 -11.28 5.04 -10.43
C VAL A 22 -12.41 6.08 -10.43
N ALA A 23 -12.46 6.91 -9.38
CA ALA A 23 -13.43 7.97 -9.23
C ALA A 23 -12.83 9.21 -8.56
N GLN A 24 -13.51 10.34 -8.68
CA GLN A 24 -13.09 11.60 -8.08
C GLN A 24 -13.21 11.56 -6.55
N GLY A 25 -12.27 12.20 -5.85
CA GLY A 25 -12.31 12.35 -4.38
C GLY A 25 -11.82 11.12 -3.61
N GLN A 26 -11.19 10.16 -4.29
CA GLN A 26 -10.61 8.98 -3.67
C GLN A 26 -9.16 9.23 -3.25
N PHE A 27 -8.76 8.69 -2.10
CA PHE A 27 -7.36 8.53 -1.74
C PHE A 27 -6.84 7.21 -2.32
N VAL A 28 -5.70 7.27 -2.98
CA VAL A 28 -5.15 6.16 -3.77
C VAL A 28 -3.64 6.08 -3.59
N ALA A 29 -3.09 4.88 -3.73
CA ALA A 29 -1.65 4.69 -3.79
C ALA A 29 -1.12 5.09 -5.18
N VAL A 30 -0.11 5.96 -5.22
CA VAL A 30 0.49 6.49 -6.45
C VAL A 30 1.97 6.13 -6.49
N ALA A 31 2.42 5.48 -7.56
CA ALA A 31 3.83 5.33 -7.86
C ALA A 31 4.30 6.49 -8.75
N LEU A 32 5.20 7.30 -8.21
CA LEU A 32 5.81 8.45 -8.89
C LEU A 32 6.92 8.00 -9.85
N LYS A 33 7.33 8.90 -10.75
CA LYS A 33 8.49 8.69 -11.62
C LYS A 33 9.74 8.33 -10.78
N GLY A 34 10.44 7.28 -11.18
CA GLY A 34 11.61 6.75 -10.47
C GLY A 34 11.28 5.79 -9.33
N ALA A 35 10.00 5.54 -9.02
CA ALA A 35 9.63 4.51 -8.05
C ALA A 35 10.00 3.12 -8.58
N LEU A 36 10.61 2.30 -7.72
CA LEU A 36 10.90 0.90 -7.99
C LEU A 36 9.80 0.03 -7.39
N MET A 37 9.08 -0.68 -8.25
CA MET A 37 7.99 -1.58 -7.86
C MET A 37 8.55 -2.94 -7.37
N PRO A 38 7.81 -3.70 -6.54
CA PRO A 38 8.23 -5.01 -6.03
C PRO A 38 8.58 -6.04 -7.10
N ASN A 39 7.99 -5.92 -8.29
CA ASN A 39 8.30 -6.77 -9.45
C ASN A 39 9.59 -6.36 -10.20
N GLY A 40 10.33 -5.36 -9.70
CA GLY A 40 11.54 -4.82 -10.34
C GLY A 40 11.26 -3.79 -11.44
N MET A 41 10.01 -3.41 -11.67
CA MET A 41 9.65 -2.39 -12.66
C MET A 41 9.93 -0.99 -12.11
N GLU A 42 10.72 -0.20 -12.83
CA GLU A 42 10.92 1.22 -12.56
C GLU A 42 9.86 2.05 -13.29
N ILE A 43 9.15 2.91 -12.56
CA ILE A 43 8.13 3.79 -13.14
C ILE A 43 8.79 4.93 -13.90
N LYS A 44 8.46 5.04 -15.18
CA LYS A 44 8.93 6.08 -16.09
C LYS A 44 7.76 6.86 -16.65
N GLU A 45 8.02 8.08 -17.08
CA GLU A 45 7.05 8.84 -17.87
C GLU A 45 6.73 8.07 -19.15
N ALA A 46 5.43 7.89 -19.40
CA ALA A 46 4.94 7.15 -20.56
C ALA A 46 3.86 7.95 -21.28
N LYS A 47 3.82 7.83 -22.60
CA LYS A 47 2.77 8.42 -23.43
C LYS A 47 1.79 7.34 -23.86
N LEU A 48 0.62 7.31 -23.25
CA LEU A 48 -0.44 6.35 -23.52
C LEU A 48 -1.44 6.94 -24.50
N ARG A 49 -1.49 6.41 -25.72
CA ARG A 49 -2.42 6.85 -26.78
C ARG A 49 -2.39 8.37 -27.04
N GLY A 50 -1.19 8.97 -26.97
CA GLY A 50 -1.00 10.40 -27.22
C GLY A 50 -1.15 11.30 -25.98
N VAL A 51 -1.49 10.73 -24.81
CA VAL A 51 -1.62 11.45 -23.54
C VAL A 51 -0.44 11.11 -22.64
N ASP A 52 0.19 12.12 -22.06
CA ASP A 52 1.32 11.94 -21.15
C ASP A 52 0.82 11.46 -19.77
N SER A 53 1.49 10.47 -19.19
CA SER A 53 1.22 9.91 -17.86
C SER A 53 2.49 10.01 -17.00
N CYS A 54 2.42 10.81 -15.94
CA CYS A 54 3.54 11.13 -15.06
C CYS A 54 3.66 10.19 -13.85
N GLY A 55 3.06 9.00 -13.93
CA GLY A 55 3.05 8.01 -12.85
C GLY A 55 2.04 6.90 -13.12
N MET A 56 1.76 6.13 -12.07
CA MET A 56 0.83 5.01 -12.09
C MET A 56 0.01 4.96 -10.80
N LEU A 57 -1.30 4.73 -10.92
CA LEU A 57 -2.15 4.37 -9.78
C LEU A 57 -2.01 2.88 -9.51
N CYS A 58 -1.70 2.50 -8.28
CA CYS A 58 -1.34 1.13 -7.93
C CYS A 58 -2.52 0.32 -7.38
N SER A 59 -2.59 -0.94 -7.77
CA SER A 59 -3.40 -2.00 -7.15
C SER A 59 -2.67 -2.63 -5.96
N SER A 60 -3.40 -3.38 -5.12
CA SER A 60 -2.80 -4.08 -3.98
C SER A 60 -1.76 -5.12 -4.45
N THR A 61 -2.06 -5.82 -5.54
CA THR A 61 -1.16 -6.83 -6.14
C THR A 61 0.12 -6.22 -6.70
N GLU A 62 0.07 -5.02 -7.29
CA GLU A 62 1.27 -4.34 -7.79
C GLU A 62 2.18 -3.89 -6.66
N LEU A 63 1.62 -3.59 -5.49
CA LEU A 63 2.37 -3.26 -4.27
C LEU A 63 2.87 -4.50 -3.51
N GLY A 64 2.58 -5.71 -4.00
CA GLY A 64 3.00 -6.96 -3.36
C GLY A 64 2.10 -7.43 -2.22
N PHE A 65 0.93 -6.80 -2.04
CA PHE A 65 -0.09 -7.26 -1.10
C PHE A 65 -1.01 -8.31 -1.74
N GLU A 66 -1.77 -9.00 -0.90
CA GLU A 66 -2.83 -9.89 -1.38
C GLU A 66 -3.86 -9.12 -2.22
N LYS A 67 -4.54 -9.84 -3.10
CA LYS A 67 -5.56 -9.27 -3.96
C LYS A 67 -6.82 -8.95 -3.15
N ILE A 68 -7.04 -7.66 -2.86
CA ILE A 68 -8.22 -7.20 -2.11
C ILE A 68 -9.39 -6.92 -3.07
N ASN A 69 -9.13 -6.24 -4.19
CA ASN A 69 -10.15 -5.81 -5.15
C ASN A 69 -9.62 -5.89 -6.60
N ASP A 70 -10.55 -5.91 -7.55
CA ASP A 70 -10.23 -5.72 -8.97
C ASP A 70 -10.05 -4.23 -9.27
N GLY A 71 -8.80 -3.74 -9.26
CA GLY A 71 -8.46 -2.37 -9.66
C GLY A 71 -7.46 -1.69 -8.74
N ILE A 72 -7.54 -0.36 -8.66
CA ILE A 72 -6.64 0.44 -7.81
C ILE A 72 -6.93 0.23 -6.33
N MET A 73 -5.90 0.36 -5.51
CA MET A 73 -6.00 0.31 -4.06
C MET A 73 -6.55 1.64 -3.54
N LEU A 74 -7.74 1.58 -2.96
CA LEU A 74 -8.36 2.70 -2.26
C LEU A 74 -7.84 2.74 -0.82
N LEU A 75 -7.51 3.93 -0.35
CA LEU A 75 -7.11 4.19 1.02
C LEU A 75 -8.28 4.87 1.74
N ASP A 76 -8.52 4.46 2.97
CA ASP A 76 -9.56 5.01 3.84
C ASP A 76 -8.98 5.35 5.21
N ASP A 77 -9.83 5.85 6.11
CA ASP A 77 -9.40 6.31 7.43
C ASP A 77 -8.93 5.17 8.36
N SER A 78 -9.05 3.89 7.94
CA SER A 78 -8.59 2.75 8.73
C SER A 78 -7.07 2.71 8.89
N ILE A 79 -6.33 3.33 7.97
CA ILE A 79 -4.86 3.42 8.05
C ILE A 79 -4.38 4.62 8.88
N GLY A 80 -5.31 5.39 9.44
CA GLY A 80 -5.06 6.62 10.17
C GLY A 80 -5.37 7.87 9.35
N LYS A 81 -4.80 9.01 9.77
CA LYS A 81 -5.03 10.29 9.09
C LYS A 81 -4.33 10.28 7.71
N LEU A 82 -5.13 10.31 6.66
CA LEU A 82 -4.67 10.37 5.27
C LEU A 82 -4.10 11.75 4.96
N GLU A 83 -2.81 11.79 4.61
CA GLU A 83 -2.11 13.01 4.22
C GLU A 83 -1.57 12.85 2.79
N LEU A 84 -1.91 13.79 1.90
CA LEU A 84 -1.44 13.77 0.52
C LEU A 84 0.09 13.91 0.47
N GLY A 85 0.74 13.15 -0.41
CA GLY A 85 2.20 13.14 -0.56
C GLY A 85 2.97 12.39 0.52
N LYS A 86 2.29 11.92 1.58
CA LYS A 86 2.93 11.06 2.60
C LYS A 86 3.26 9.70 2.00
N ALA A 87 4.49 9.24 2.22
CA ALA A 87 4.95 7.95 1.72
C ALA A 87 4.14 6.79 2.33
N LEU A 88 3.71 5.84 1.49
CA LEU A 88 2.83 4.75 1.92
C LEU A 88 3.49 3.85 2.99
N ASN A 89 4.80 3.63 2.91
CA ASN A 89 5.55 2.85 3.90
C ASN A 89 5.74 3.55 5.26
N SER A 90 5.32 4.81 5.39
CA SER A 90 5.38 5.53 6.68
C SER A 90 4.17 5.27 7.57
N TYR A 91 3.13 4.61 7.04
CA TYR A 91 2.01 4.15 7.84
C TYR A 91 2.35 2.80 8.46
N GLU A 92 2.14 2.67 9.78
CA GLU A 92 2.48 1.46 10.54
C GLU A 92 1.85 0.19 9.95
N ILE A 93 0.62 0.30 9.43
CA ILE A 93 -0.09 -0.82 8.81
C ILE A 93 0.62 -1.41 7.57
N PHE A 94 1.45 -0.62 6.89
CA PHE A 94 2.22 -1.06 5.72
C PHE A 94 3.68 -1.36 6.05
N ASN A 95 4.13 -1.03 7.25
CA ASN A 95 5.51 -1.20 7.69
C ASN A 95 5.53 -1.87 9.07
N ASP A 96 5.02 -3.09 9.09
CA ASP A 96 4.99 -3.95 10.27
C ASP A 96 5.88 -5.19 10.09
N GLY A 97 6.29 -5.78 11.22
CA GLY A 97 7.07 -7.00 11.26
C GLY A 97 6.19 -8.24 11.38
N LEU A 98 6.41 -9.24 10.53
CA LEU A 98 5.80 -10.55 10.69
C LEU A 98 6.75 -11.47 11.47
N ILE A 99 6.31 -11.95 12.63
CA ILE A 99 7.04 -12.95 13.43
C ILE A 99 6.27 -14.26 13.36
N GLU A 100 6.87 -15.26 12.71
CA GLU A 100 6.37 -16.63 12.70
C GLU A 100 6.98 -17.42 13.87
N VAL A 101 6.14 -18.03 14.69
CA VAL A 101 6.55 -18.75 15.91
C VAL A 101 6.20 -20.22 15.79
N GLU A 102 7.21 -21.08 15.82
CA GLU A 102 7.01 -22.53 15.93
C GLU A 102 6.82 -22.91 17.41
N LEU A 103 5.67 -23.51 17.73
CA LEU A 103 5.30 -23.84 19.11
C LEU A 103 5.42 -25.34 19.38
N THR A 104 5.99 -25.66 20.55
CA THR A 104 6.00 -27.04 21.05
C THR A 104 4.61 -27.43 21.60
N PRO A 105 4.24 -28.73 21.61
CA PRO A 105 2.89 -29.17 21.99
C PRO A 105 2.44 -28.79 23.41
N ASN A 106 3.38 -28.50 24.31
CA ASN A 106 3.10 -28.08 25.68
C ASN A 106 2.79 -26.58 25.84
N ARG A 107 2.92 -25.77 24.79
CA ARG A 107 2.69 -24.30 24.80
C ARG A 107 1.41 -23.89 24.08
N GLY A 108 0.32 -24.61 24.34
CA GLY A 108 -1.00 -24.27 23.78
C GLY A 108 -1.51 -22.89 24.21
N ASP A 109 -1.01 -22.35 25.31
CA ASP A 109 -1.28 -20.99 25.77
C ASP A 109 -0.82 -19.91 24.78
N CYS A 110 0.25 -20.17 24.01
CA CYS A 110 0.83 -19.26 23.03
C CYS A 110 0.16 -19.28 21.65
N LEU A 111 -0.91 -20.05 21.44
CA LEU A 111 -1.69 -20.08 20.20
C LEU A 111 -2.60 -18.84 20.02
N SER A 112 -2.29 -17.74 20.70
CA SER A 112 -3.03 -16.48 20.63
C SER A 112 -2.09 -15.31 20.88
N ILE A 113 -2.45 -14.14 20.34
CA ILE A 113 -1.73 -12.88 20.60
C ILE A 113 -1.60 -12.63 22.11
N TYR A 114 -2.65 -12.90 22.89
CA TYR A 114 -2.63 -12.72 24.34
C TYR A 114 -1.62 -13.63 25.05
N GLY A 115 -1.48 -14.88 24.60
CA GLY A 115 -0.49 -15.82 25.13
C GLY A 115 0.93 -15.37 24.88
N ILE A 116 1.24 -15.03 23.63
CA ILE A 116 2.54 -14.51 23.22
C ILE A 116 2.88 -13.23 24.00
N ALA A 117 1.94 -12.28 24.08
CA ALA A 117 2.14 -11.02 24.80
C ALA A 117 2.40 -11.25 26.31
N ARG A 118 1.71 -12.21 26.93
CA ARG A 118 1.93 -12.56 28.34
C ARG A 118 3.31 -13.15 28.58
N ASP A 119 3.77 -14.03 27.70
CA ASP A 119 5.10 -14.66 27.80
C ASP A 119 6.20 -13.60 27.65
N LEU A 120 6.08 -12.72 26.63
CA LEU A 120 7.00 -11.60 26.40
C LEU A 120 7.04 -10.63 27.59
N ALA A 121 5.90 -10.32 28.22
CA ALA A 121 5.84 -9.44 29.38
C ALA A 121 6.61 -9.98 30.60
N VAL A 122 6.69 -11.31 30.75
CA VAL A 122 7.51 -11.93 31.81
C VAL A 122 8.98 -11.97 31.41
N ALA A 123 9.29 -12.22 30.14
CA ALA A 123 10.66 -12.36 29.65
C ALA A 123 11.43 -11.03 29.54
N LEU A 124 10.74 -9.93 29.22
CA LEU A 124 11.33 -8.61 28.95
C LEU A 124 11.20 -7.61 30.12
N ASN A 125 10.85 -8.10 31.31
CA ASN A 125 10.64 -7.28 32.52
C ASN A 125 11.95 -6.84 33.15
#